data_AF-A0A1M6WRM4-F1
#
_entry.id   AF-A0A1M6WRM4-F1
#
_cell.length_a   1.000
_cell.length_b   1.000
_cell.length_c   1.000
_cell.angle_alpha   90.00
_cell.angle_beta   90.00
_cell.angle_gamma   90.00
#
_symmetry.space_group_name_H-M   'P 1'
#
loop_
_entity.id
_entity.type
_entity.pdbx_description
1 polymer ?
#
loop_
_entity_poly.entity_id
_entity_poly.type
_entity_poly.pdbx_seq_one_letter_code
_entity_poly.pdbx_strand_id
1 'polypeptide(L)'
;MDGGAFFIAIAVFIIVCYIQKQTYKGLLKIKEEKFEKDTSNLRRKFLHEKYELNRLVDDMQKESEKYVSLHNDIMKSKRPFSRVAELFCDWNTAVYDDTAHFLRTKKHPAVKRSEDVKLLKEKTKEAIRYYKEMKYKYLFLLDAFPELKQYVDDEEALAHLSDYKDYEDFKAERDEVFDWVTPDEYKKMDEITRNQLALDRYKKGKKSDWQIGMEYEMYVGHLLRENKFSVIQYGIENGLNDLGRDIIASRVEDGVRYIYIIQCKNWAKGRPVHENVVCQLYGTAMQYELANKDLFSQETKIVPWLVITNELSDMAKKFASKLGVLISVRPLKNFPMIKCNINNGNKIYHLPFDQQYYRTQIKLPGECYVTTVKEAVDKGFRRARRHVLEK
;
A
#
# COMPACT_ATOMS: atom_id res chain seq x y z
N MET A 1 46.16 -13.40 112.36
CA MET A 1 47.18 -13.70 111.33
C MET A 1 46.44 -14.00 110.04
N ASP A 2 45.86 -13.02 109.34
CA ASP A 2 45.00 -13.30 108.16
C ASP A 2 45.16 -12.33 106.98
N GLY A 3 46.03 -11.31 107.08
CA GLY A 3 46.23 -10.34 106.00
C GLY A 3 47.05 -10.87 104.82
N GLY A 4 48.10 -11.66 105.08
CA GLY A 4 49.05 -12.11 104.04
C GLY A 4 48.44 -13.07 103.01
N ALA A 5 47.57 -14.00 103.45
CA ALA A 5 46.89 -14.94 102.57
C ALA A 5 45.89 -14.24 101.64
N PHE A 6 45.22 -13.18 102.12
CA PHE A 6 44.27 -12.39 101.34
C PHE A 6 44.96 -11.61 100.21
N PHE A 7 46.11 -10.98 100.47
CA PHE A 7 46.87 -10.28 99.42
C PHE A 7 47.44 -11.23 98.37
N ILE A 8 47.90 -12.43 98.77
CA ILE A 8 48.35 -13.46 97.83
C ILE A 8 47.20 -13.96 96.96
N ALA A 9 46.02 -14.21 97.55
CA ALA A 9 44.84 -14.63 96.80
C ALA A 9 44.39 -13.58 95.77
N ILE A 10 44.42 -12.28 96.13
CA ILE A 10 44.13 -11.18 95.20
C ILE A 10 45.17 -11.11 94.08
N ALA A 11 46.47 -11.23 94.39
CA ALA A 11 47.54 -11.21 93.39
C ALA A 11 47.40 -12.38 92.39
N VAL A 12 47.10 -13.58 92.88
CA VAL A 12 46.84 -14.76 92.04
C VAL A 12 45.60 -14.55 91.17
N PHE A 13 44.52 -13.99 91.71
CA PHE A 13 43.31 -13.67 90.96
C PHE A 13 43.59 -12.66 89.83
N ILE A 14 44.34 -11.60 90.11
CA ILE A 14 44.74 -10.60 89.10
C ILE A 14 45.59 -11.24 87.99
N ILE A 15 46.53 -12.12 88.35
CA ILE A 15 47.36 -12.86 87.38
C ILE A 15 46.50 -13.77 86.51
N VAL A 16 45.55 -14.52 87.10
CA VAL A 16 44.61 -15.38 86.35
C VAL A 16 43.75 -14.56 85.41
N CYS A 17 43.17 -13.45 85.87
CA CYS A 17 42.40 -12.53 85.02
C CYS A 17 43.24 -11.93 83.89
N TYR A 18 44.52 -11.60 84.16
CA TYR A 18 45.45 -11.12 83.14
C TYR A 18 45.74 -12.20 82.08
N ILE A 19 46.03 -13.42 82.51
CA ILE A 19 46.27 -14.57 81.61
C ILE A 19 45.03 -14.82 80.75
N GLN A 20 43.83 -14.90 81.36
CA GLN A 20 42.56 -15.10 80.65
C GLN A 20 42.29 -13.97 79.64
N LYS A 21 42.57 -12.71 79.99
CA LYS A 21 42.45 -11.57 79.09
C LYS A 21 43.41 -11.70 77.89
N GLN A 22 44.64 -12.15 78.12
CA GLN A 22 45.60 -12.37 77.02
C GLN A 22 45.20 -13.55 76.13
N THR A 23 44.68 -14.65 76.71
CA THR A 23 44.16 -15.78 75.92
C THR A 23 42.96 -15.36 75.07
N TYR A 24 42.04 -14.58 75.65
CA TYR A 24 40.88 -14.05 74.93
C TYR A 24 41.30 -13.10 73.80
N LYS A 25 42.27 -12.21 74.02
CA LYS A 25 42.85 -11.37 72.97
C LYS A 25 43.47 -12.18 71.84
N GLY A 26 44.21 -13.25 72.17
CA GLY A 26 44.78 -14.17 71.18
C GLY A 26 43.70 -14.86 70.34
N LEU A 27 42.64 -15.36 70.99
CA LEU A 27 41.48 -15.97 70.31
C LEU A 27 40.72 -14.98 69.44
N LEU A 28 40.56 -13.73 69.90
CA LEU A 28 39.91 -12.67 69.13
C LEU A 28 40.70 -12.37 67.86
N LYS A 29 42.02 -12.24 67.98
CA LYS A 29 42.92 -11.99 66.85
C LYS A 29 42.87 -13.12 65.81
N ILE A 30 42.86 -14.38 66.24
CA ILE A 30 42.73 -15.53 65.34
C ILE A 30 41.36 -15.50 64.61
N LYS A 31 40.28 -15.12 65.29
CA LYS A 31 38.95 -14.98 64.68
C LYS A 31 38.91 -13.83 63.68
N GLU A 32 39.53 -12.70 64.00
CA GLU A 32 39.66 -11.54 63.11
C GLU A 32 40.45 -11.90 61.85
N GLU A 33 41.63 -12.53 62.00
CA GLU A 33 42.45 -13.00 60.87
C GLU A 33 41.70 -14.01 59.99
N LYS A 34 40.92 -14.91 60.60
CA LYS A 34 40.08 -15.86 59.86
C LYS A 34 38.95 -15.14 59.11
N PHE A 35 38.27 -14.20 59.76
CA PHE A 35 37.21 -13.42 59.14
C PHE A 35 37.72 -12.56 57.97
N GLU A 36 38.88 -11.93 58.12
CA GLU A 36 39.54 -11.17 57.05
C GLU A 36 39.90 -12.07 55.87
N LYS A 37 40.45 -13.26 56.15
CA LYS A 37 40.79 -14.25 55.11
C LYS A 37 39.54 -14.75 54.36
N ASP A 38 38.46 -15.06 55.08
CA ASP A 38 37.21 -15.51 54.49
C ASP A 38 36.56 -14.39 53.66
N THR A 39 36.58 -13.16 54.15
CA THR A 39 36.09 -11.97 53.43
C THR A 39 36.90 -11.72 52.16
N SER A 40 38.22 -11.82 52.23
CA SER A 40 39.14 -11.69 51.08
C SER A 40 38.87 -12.78 50.03
N ASN A 41 38.71 -14.03 50.46
CA ASN A 41 38.38 -15.14 49.58
C ASN A 41 37.03 -14.95 48.89
N LEU A 42 36.01 -14.51 49.62
CA LEU A 42 34.68 -14.25 49.07
C LEU A 42 34.72 -13.10 48.07
N ARG A 43 35.45 -12.02 48.38
CA ARG A 43 35.65 -10.88 47.47
C ARG A 43 36.35 -11.32 46.18
N ARG A 44 37.36 -12.19 46.27
CA ARG A 44 38.05 -12.75 45.09
C ARG A 44 37.11 -13.60 44.23
N LYS A 45 36.29 -14.46 44.85
CA LYS A 45 35.27 -15.26 44.13
C LYS A 45 34.26 -14.37 43.41
N PHE A 46 33.71 -13.38 44.11
CA PHE A 46 32.78 -12.42 43.54
C PHE A 46 33.39 -11.65 42.37
N LEU A 47 34.65 -11.23 42.47
CA LEU A 47 35.33 -10.50 41.39
C LEU A 47 35.55 -11.38 40.15
N HIS A 48 35.87 -12.66 40.35
CA HIS A 48 36.02 -13.62 39.26
C HIS A 48 34.68 -13.91 38.58
N GLU A 49 33.63 -14.14 39.35
CA GLU A 49 32.28 -14.39 38.82
C GLU A 49 31.72 -13.17 38.08
N LYS A 50 31.97 -11.95 38.59
CA LYS A 50 31.67 -10.70 37.90
C LYS A 50 32.41 -10.57 36.57
N TYR A 51 33.68 -10.98 36.52
CA TYR A 51 34.48 -10.97 35.29
C TYR A 51 33.91 -11.94 34.25
N GLU A 52 33.60 -13.18 34.66
CA GLU A 52 33.00 -14.19 33.77
C GLU A 52 31.63 -13.73 33.24
N LEU A 53 30.80 -13.13 34.10
CA LEU A 53 29.51 -12.58 33.69
C LEU A 53 29.66 -11.44 32.68
N ASN A 54 30.60 -10.52 32.91
CA ASN A 54 30.88 -9.44 31.96
C ASN A 54 31.37 -9.98 30.61
N ARG A 55 32.24 -10.99 30.62
CA ARG A 55 32.70 -11.65 29.38
C ARG A 55 31.51 -12.26 28.61
N LEU A 56 30.61 -12.94 29.32
CA LEU A 56 29.42 -13.53 28.70
C LEU A 56 28.51 -12.45 28.09
N VAL A 57 28.29 -11.34 28.79
CA VAL A 57 27.50 -10.21 28.29
C VAL A 57 28.14 -9.61 27.04
N ASP A 58 29.45 -9.39 27.04
CA ASP A 58 30.18 -8.88 25.87
C ASP A 58 30.07 -9.83 24.67
N ASP A 59 30.16 -11.14 24.90
CA ASP A 59 30.04 -12.14 23.84
C ASP A 59 28.62 -12.17 23.26
N MET A 60 27.59 -12.10 24.11
CA MET A 60 26.18 -11.99 23.69
C MET A 60 25.91 -10.70 22.92
N GLN A 61 26.50 -9.58 23.33
CA GLN A 61 26.36 -8.29 22.62
C GLN A 61 26.97 -8.36 21.22
N LYS A 62 28.20 -8.88 21.10
CA LYS A 62 28.86 -9.07 19.78
C LYS A 62 28.04 -9.99 18.86
N GLU A 63 27.42 -11.02 19.41
CA GLU A 63 26.57 -11.92 18.65
C GLU A 63 25.28 -11.22 18.19
N SER A 64 24.62 -10.48 19.08
CA SER A 64 23.45 -9.66 18.75
C SER A 64 23.76 -8.60 17.67
N GLU A 65 24.88 -7.90 17.76
CA GLU A 65 25.31 -6.92 16.76
C GLU A 65 25.50 -7.55 15.37
N LYS A 66 26.07 -8.76 15.31
CA LYS A 66 26.17 -9.52 14.06
C LYS A 66 24.81 -9.85 13.47
N TYR A 67 23.84 -10.28 14.29
CA TYR A 67 22.48 -10.56 13.82
C TYR A 67 21.77 -9.31 13.30
N VAL A 68 21.88 -8.18 14.00
CA VAL A 68 21.30 -6.90 13.58
C VAL A 68 21.93 -6.41 12.26
N SER A 69 23.25 -6.53 12.13
CA SER A 69 23.96 -6.21 10.89
C SER A 69 23.48 -7.06 9.71
N LEU A 70 23.41 -8.39 9.91
CA LEU A 70 22.91 -9.32 8.90
C LEU A 70 21.47 -9.02 8.50
N HIS A 71 20.60 -8.72 9.47
CA HIS A 71 19.21 -8.34 9.21
C HIS A 71 19.13 -7.07 8.35
N ASN A 72 19.89 -6.04 8.70
CA ASN A 72 19.94 -4.78 7.94
C ASN A 72 20.45 -5.01 6.50
N ASP A 73 21.44 -5.88 6.32
CA ASP A 73 21.98 -6.23 5.01
C ASP A 73 20.97 -6.98 4.13
N ILE A 74 20.13 -7.83 4.73
CA ILE A 74 19.04 -8.51 4.04
C ILE A 74 17.97 -7.51 3.63
N MET A 75 17.55 -6.63 4.55
CA MET A 75 16.47 -5.66 4.30
C MET A 75 16.86 -4.59 3.29
N LYS A 76 18.13 -4.19 3.24
CA LYS A 76 18.67 -3.25 2.24
C LYS A 76 19.05 -3.91 0.92
N SER A 77 19.02 -5.24 0.84
CA SER A 77 19.36 -5.97 -0.38
C SER A 77 18.35 -5.66 -1.48
N LYS A 78 18.85 -5.51 -2.72
CA LYS A 78 17.99 -5.48 -3.92
C LYS A 78 17.32 -6.84 -4.19
N ARG A 79 17.75 -7.90 -3.49
CA ARG A 79 17.27 -9.29 -3.63
C ARG A 79 17.05 -9.93 -2.25
N PRO A 80 16.10 -9.43 -1.45
CA PRO A 80 15.92 -9.89 -0.06
C PRO A 80 15.50 -11.37 -0.01
N PHE A 81 14.58 -11.82 -0.86
CA PHE A 81 14.10 -13.21 -0.88
C PHE A 81 15.19 -14.23 -1.18
N SER A 82 16.06 -13.93 -2.14
CA SER A 82 17.17 -14.82 -2.52
C SER A 82 18.18 -14.95 -1.39
N ARG A 83 18.50 -13.84 -0.71
CA ARG A 83 19.44 -13.82 0.42
C ARG A 83 18.90 -14.57 1.65
N VAL A 84 17.61 -14.44 1.95
CA VAL A 84 16.97 -15.22 3.02
C VAL A 84 16.91 -16.71 2.67
N ALA A 85 16.63 -17.04 1.41
CA ALA A 85 16.63 -18.42 0.95
C ALA A 85 18.02 -19.07 1.04
N GLU A 86 19.08 -18.32 0.70
CA GLU A 86 20.47 -18.78 0.84
C GLU A 86 20.86 -19.05 2.29
N LEU A 87 20.54 -18.14 3.21
CA LEU A 87 20.80 -18.32 4.65
C LEU A 87 20.05 -19.54 5.21
N PHE A 88 18.77 -19.69 4.85
CA PHE A 88 17.99 -20.86 5.23
C PHE A 88 18.65 -22.15 4.73
N CYS A 89 19.19 -22.10 3.52
CA CYS A 89 19.82 -23.23 2.88
C CYS A 89 21.16 -23.62 3.50
N ASP A 90 22.02 -22.64 3.80
CA ASP A 90 23.28 -22.87 4.50
C ASP A 90 23.04 -23.55 5.85
N TRP A 91 22.03 -23.09 6.60
CA TRP A 91 21.66 -23.71 7.86
C TRP A 91 21.17 -25.15 7.70
N ASN A 92 20.26 -25.43 6.75
CA ASN A 92 19.73 -26.79 6.55
C ASN A 92 20.76 -27.76 5.99
N THR A 93 21.77 -27.28 5.28
CA THR A 93 22.78 -28.13 4.63
C THR A 93 24.07 -28.28 5.45
N ALA A 94 24.18 -27.60 6.60
CA ALA A 94 25.34 -27.70 7.49
C ALA A 94 25.62 -29.14 7.95
N VAL A 95 24.58 -29.95 8.17
CA VAL A 95 24.71 -31.37 8.58
C VAL A 95 25.51 -32.23 7.58
N TYR A 96 25.53 -31.85 6.30
CA TYR A 96 26.31 -32.54 5.29
C TYR A 96 27.81 -32.33 5.48
N ASP A 97 28.23 -31.17 5.98
CA ASP A 97 29.65 -30.89 6.26
C ASP A 97 30.16 -31.76 7.40
N ASP A 98 29.38 -31.88 8.48
CA ASP A 98 29.70 -32.75 9.62
C ASP A 98 29.81 -34.22 9.17
N THR A 99 28.84 -34.66 8.38
CA THR A 99 28.80 -36.02 7.83
C THR A 99 30.01 -36.28 6.91
N ALA A 100 30.33 -35.35 6.02
CA ALA A 100 31.47 -35.46 5.12
C ALA A 100 32.79 -35.45 5.90
N HIS A 101 32.90 -34.63 6.94
CA HIS A 101 34.08 -34.56 7.79
C HIS A 101 34.30 -35.89 8.52
N PHE A 102 33.27 -36.39 9.21
CA PHE A 102 33.32 -37.68 9.91
C PHE A 102 33.73 -38.83 8.97
N LEU A 103 33.13 -38.92 7.78
CA LEU A 103 33.47 -39.96 6.80
C LEU A 103 34.94 -39.92 6.37
N ARG A 104 35.55 -38.73 6.37
CA ARG A 104 36.95 -38.52 5.99
C ARG A 104 37.93 -38.80 7.13
N THR A 105 37.54 -38.55 8.38
CA THR A 105 38.45 -38.60 9.55
C THR A 105 38.26 -39.83 10.44
N LYS A 106 37.21 -40.62 10.26
CA LYS A 106 37.00 -41.87 11.01
C LYS A 106 38.17 -42.85 10.86
N LYS A 107 38.28 -43.78 11.81
CA LYS A 107 39.36 -44.80 11.93
C LYS A 107 39.73 -45.51 10.61
N HIS A 108 38.74 -45.79 9.75
CA HIS A 108 38.95 -46.28 8.40
C HIS A 108 38.32 -45.30 7.39
N PRO A 109 39.07 -44.31 6.87
CA PRO A 109 38.53 -43.24 6.04
C PRO A 109 37.75 -43.72 4.81
N ALA A 110 36.58 -43.12 4.57
CA ALA A 110 35.73 -43.37 3.41
C ALA A 110 35.70 -42.14 2.49
N VAL A 111 36.84 -41.83 1.87
CA VAL A 111 37.06 -40.58 1.10
C VAL A 111 36.04 -40.39 -0.02
N LYS A 112 35.80 -41.42 -0.84
CA LYS A 112 34.81 -41.35 -1.93
C LYS A 112 33.39 -41.06 -1.43
N ARG A 113 32.98 -41.66 -0.31
CA ARG A 113 31.67 -41.39 0.30
C ARG A 113 31.57 -39.97 0.87
N SER A 114 32.67 -39.42 1.38
CA SER A 114 32.73 -38.01 1.80
C SER A 114 32.55 -37.06 0.60
N GLU A 115 33.16 -37.37 -0.54
CA GLU A 115 32.98 -36.62 -1.80
C GLU A 115 31.54 -36.73 -2.33
N ASP A 116 30.93 -37.93 -2.29
CA ASP A 116 29.53 -38.12 -2.65
C ASP A 116 28.58 -37.26 -1.79
N VAL A 117 28.83 -37.19 -0.47
CA VAL A 117 28.04 -36.36 0.46
C VAL A 117 28.18 -34.88 0.16
N LYS A 118 29.38 -34.40 -0.21
CA LYS A 118 29.58 -33.01 -0.65
C LYS A 118 28.83 -32.71 -1.94
N LEU A 119 28.83 -33.62 -2.90
CA LEU A 119 28.06 -33.45 -4.14
C LEU A 119 26.55 -33.44 -3.86
N LEU A 120 26.07 -34.30 -2.95
CA LEU A 120 24.67 -34.30 -2.51
C LEU A 120 24.30 -33.00 -1.80
N LYS A 121 25.22 -32.42 -1.01
CA LYS A 121 25.02 -31.11 -0.39
C LYS A 121 24.75 -30.05 -1.44
N GLU A 122 25.58 -29.93 -2.47
CA GLU A 122 25.42 -28.90 -3.50
C GLU A 122 24.08 -29.03 -4.25
N LYS A 123 23.70 -30.25 -4.62
CA LYS A 123 22.39 -30.53 -5.27
C LYS A 123 21.22 -30.17 -4.36
N THR A 124 21.31 -30.55 -3.08
CA THR A 124 20.28 -30.25 -2.08
C THR A 124 20.20 -28.75 -1.83
N LYS A 125 21.35 -28.07 -1.79
CA LYS A 125 21.47 -26.64 -1.56
C LYS A 125 20.77 -25.85 -2.66
N GLU A 126 20.98 -26.23 -3.91
CA GLU A 126 20.33 -25.60 -5.05
C GLU A 126 18.80 -25.77 -5.02
N ALA A 127 18.31 -26.99 -4.76
CA ALA A 127 16.88 -27.29 -4.72
C ALA A 127 16.15 -26.53 -3.58
N ILE A 128 16.70 -26.56 -2.36
CA ILE A 128 16.12 -25.86 -1.22
C ILE A 128 16.13 -24.34 -1.45
N ARG A 129 17.22 -23.79 -1.99
CA ARG A 129 17.32 -22.35 -2.29
C ARG A 129 16.22 -21.93 -3.25
N TYR A 130 16.06 -22.65 -4.37
CA TYR A 130 15.03 -22.31 -5.37
C TYR A 130 13.61 -22.39 -4.79
N TYR A 131 13.30 -23.50 -4.10
CA TYR A 131 11.99 -23.70 -3.46
C TYR A 131 11.66 -22.59 -2.46
N LYS A 132 12.60 -22.24 -1.57
CA LYS A 132 12.38 -21.20 -0.57
C LYS A 132 12.27 -19.82 -1.18
N GLU A 133 13.11 -19.49 -2.16
CA GLU A 133 13.01 -18.21 -2.85
C GLU A 133 11.65 -18.05 -3.53
N MET A 134 11.15 -19.09 -4.23
CA MET A 134 9.83 -19.07 -4.85
C MET A 134 8.72 -18.97 -3.81
N LYS A 135 8.79 -19.75 -2.73
CA LYS A 135 7.81 -19.72 -1.65
C LYS A 135 7.69 -18.32 -1.02
N TYR A 136 8.82 -17.66 -0.75
CA TYR A 136 8.79 -16.32 -0.15
C TYR A 136 8.25 -15.26 -1.10
N LYS A 137 8.60 -15.32 -2.40
CA LYS A 137 8.02 -14.44 -3.42
C LYS A 137 6.51 -14.65 -3.54
N TYR A 138 6.07 -15.90 -3.56
CA TYR A 138 4.65 -16.26 -3.60
C TYR A 138 3.87 -15.69 -2.42
N LEU A 139 4.36 -15.90 -1.19
CA LEU A 139 3.72 -15.36 0.02
C LEU A 139 3.67 -13.83 0.01
N PHE A 140 4.75 -13.18 -0.43
CA PHE A 140 4.80 -11.73 -0.55
C PHE A 140 3.76 -11.21 -1.56
N LEU A 141 3.61 -11.86 -2.72
CA LEU A 141 2.63 -11.47 -3.72
C LEU A 141 1.19 -11.62 -3.20
N LEU A 142 0.88 -12.70 -2.48
CA LEU A 142 -0.46 -12.89 -1.89
C LEU A 142 -0.78 -11.93 -0.74
N ASP A 143 0.23 -11.45 -0.03
CA ASP A 143 0.06 -10.44 1.02
C ASP A 143 -0.14 -9.05 0.40
N ALA A 144 0.68 -8.71 -0.61
CA ALA A 144 0.59 -7.44 -1.32
C ALA A 144 -0.68 -7.31 -2.17
N PHE A 145 -1.18 -8.42 -2.73
CA PHE A 145 -2.37 -8.51 -3.58
C PHE A 145 -3.31 -9.63 -3.08
N PRO A 146 -4.06 -9.41 -1.99
CA PRO A 146 -4.93 -10.43 -1.40
C PRO A 146 -5.97 -11.01 -2.37
N GLU A 147 -6.37 -10.25 -3.39
CA GLU A 147 -7.27 -10.67 -4.46
C GLU A 147 -6.76 -11.86 -5.27
N LEU A 148 -5.46 -12.14 -5.25
CA LEU A 148 -4.87 -13.28 -5.94
C LEU A 148 -5.22 -14.62 -5.26
N LYS A 149 -5.56 -14.63 -3.97
CA LYS A 149 -5.87 -15.86 -3.23
C LYS A 149 -6.97 -16.70 -3.88
N GLN A 150 -8.01 -16.04 -4.40
CA GLN A 150 -9.14 -16.70 -5.05
C GLN A 150 -8.73 -17.52 -6.30
N TYR A 151 -7.61 -17.16 -6.93
CA TYR A 151 -7.11 -17.86 -8.12
C TYR A 151 -6.07 -18.91 -7.75
N VAL A 152 -5.28 -18.72 -6.69
CA VAL A 152 -4.21 -19.68 -6.37
C VAL A 152 -4.66 -20.81 -5.45
N ASP A 153 -5.72 -20.61 -4.68
CA ASP A 153 -6.29 -21.66 -3.81
C ASP A 153 -7.23 -22.61 -4.58
N ASP A 154 -7.61 -22.27 -5.82
CA ASP A 154 -8.49 -23.03 -6.70
C ASP A 154 -7.73 -23.43 -7.98
N GLU A 155 -7.43 -24.73 -8.14
CA GLU A 155 -6.67 -25.25 -9.29
C GLU A 155 -7.40 -25.05 -10.63
N GLU A 156 -8.74 -25.07 -10.65
CA GLU A 156 -9.52 -24.83 -11.87
C GLU A 156 -9.42 -23.35 -12.26
N ALA A 157 -9.59 -22.43 -11.30
CA ALA A 157 -9.44 -21.00 -11.52
C ALA A 157 -8.01 -20.63 -11.97
N LEU A 158 -6.99 -21.29 -11.40
CA LEU A 158 -5.60 -21.10 -11.79
C LEU A 158 -5.34 -21.60 -13.22
N ALA A 159 -5.91 -22.74 -13.59
CA ALA A 159 -5.78 -23.30 -14.93
C ALA A 159 -6.47 -22.40 -15.98
N HIS A 160 -7.64 -21.85 -15.66
CA HIS A 160 -8.34 -20.91 -16.54
C HIS A 160 -7.56 -19.63 -16.83
N LEU A 161 -6.65 -19.22 -15.95
CA LEU A 161 -5.76 -18.08 -16.26
C LEU A 161 -4.84 -18.35 -17.48
N SER A 162 -4.62 -19.62 -17.84
CA SER A 162 -3.83 -19.99 -19.03
C SER A 162 -4.60 -19.89 -20.35
N ASP A 163 -5.93 -19.76 -20.30
CA ASP A 163 -6.77 -19.55 -21.49
C ASP A 163 -6.58 -18.15 -22.09
N TYR A 164 -6.07 -17.21 -21.28
CA TYR A 164 -5.78 -15.83 -21.69
C TYR A 164 -4.35 -15.70 -22.23
N LYS A 165 -4.20 -14.97 -23.34
CA LYS A 165 -2.88 -14.76 -23.97
C LYS A 165 -1.95 -13.88 -23.14
N ASP A 166 -2.52 -12.86 -22.51
CA ASP A 166 -1.82 -11.89 -21.68
C ASP A 166 -2.78 -11.20 -20.69
N TYR A 167 -2.23 -10.31 -19.86
CA TYR A 167 -3.02 -9.57 -18.86
C TYR A 167 -4.07 -8.63 -19.48
N GLU A 168 -3.80 -8.05 -20.65
CA GLU A 168 -4.76 -7.17 -21.31
C GLU A 168 -5.93 -7.97 -21.91
N ASP A 169 -5.67 -9.19 -22.38
CA ASP A 169 -6.67 -10.17 -22.80
C ASP A 169 -7.56 -10.59 -21.62
N PHE A 170 -6.95 -10.99 -20.49
CA PHE A 170 -7.65 -11.30 -19.25
C PHE A 170 -8.52 -10.14 -18.75
N LYS A 171 -7.93 -8.94 -18.71
CA LYS A 171 -8.62 -7.72 -18.27
C LYS A 171 -9.78 -7.36 -19.19
N ALA A 172 -9.69 -7.64 -20.49
CA ALA A 172 -10.73 -7.31 -21.43
C ALA A 172 -11.91 -8.31 -21.44
N GLU A 173 -11.71 -9.52 -20.94
CA GLU A 173 -12.77 -10.54 -20.81
C GLU A 173 -13.41 -10.57 -19.41
N ARG A 174 -12.71 -10.05 -18.40
CA ARG A 174 -13.24 -9.91 -17.04
C ARG A 174 -14.38 -8.89 -16.98
N ASP A 175 -15.54 -9.30 -16.49
CA ASP A 175 -16.65 -8.38 -16.20
C ASP A 175 -16.30 -7.46 -15.00
N GLU A 176 -16.26 -6.15 -15.22
CA GLU A 176 -15.91 -5.16 -14.20
C GLU A 176 -16.89 -5.13 -13.01
N VAL A 177 -18.05 -5.79 -13.12
CA VAL A 177 -18.97 -6.01 -12.00
C VAL A 177 -18.32 -6.81 -10.87
N PHE A 178 -17.35 -7.68 -11.14
CA PHE A 178 -16.62 -8.42 -10.10
C PHE A 178 -15.81 -7.52 -9.16
N ASP A 179 -15.59 -6.24 -9.50
CA ASP A 179 -15.03 -5.25 -8.57
C ASP A 179 -16.01 -4.86 -7.46
N TRP A 180 -17.31 -5.14 -7.66
CA TRP A 180 -18.38 -4.65 -6.82
C TRP A 180 -19.27 -5.76 -6.25
N VAL A 181 -19.23 -6.97 -6.80
CA VAL A 181 -20.03 -8.12 -6.32
C VAL A 181 -19.14 -9.34 -6.14
N THR A 182 -19.48 -10.17 -5.16
CA THR A 182 -18.74 -11.42 -4.93
C THR A 182 -19.11 -12.47 -5.99
N PRO A 183 -18.28 -13.51 -6.20
CA PRO A 183 -18.62 -14.61 -7.09
C PRO A 183 -19.95 -15.29 -6.77
N ASP A 184 -20.28 -15.45 -5.48
CA ASP A 184 -21.55 -16.04 -5.04
C ASP A 184 -22.76 -15.17 -5.37
N GLU A 185 -22.63 -13.85 -5.19
CA GLU A 185 -23.68 -12.89 -5.57
C GLU A 185 -23.85 -12.87 -7.09
N TYR A 186 -22.75 -12.88 -7.84
CA TYR A 186 -22.75 -12.90 -9.30
C TYR A 186 -23.52 -14.09 -9.86
N LYS A 187 -23.33 -15.28 -9.27
CA LYS A 187 -24.00 -16.52 -9.70
C LYS A 187 -25.48 -16.57 -9.32
N LYS A 188 -25.89 -15.93 -8.23
CA LYS A 188 -27.27 -15.97 -7.70
C LYS A 188 -28.21 -14.93 -8.32
N MET A 189 -27.68 -13.86 -8.91
CA MET A 189 -28.47 -12.74 -9.42
C MET A 189 -28.54 -12.74 -10.95
N ASP A 190 -29.68 -12.34 -11.50
CA ASP A 190 -29.79 -12.02 -12.92
C ASP A 190 -28.95 -10.78 -13.28
N GLU A 191 -28.71 -10.59 -14.57
CA GLU A 191 -27.84 -9.53 -15.07
C GLU A 191 -28.31 -8.12 -14.67
N ILE A 192 -29.62 -7.84 -14.69
CA ILE A 192 -30.16 -6.51 -14.37
C ILE A 192 -29.93 -6.22 -12.89
N THR A 193 -30.34 -7.15 -12.03
CA THR A 193 -30.21 -7.04 -10.57
C THR A 193 -28.75 -6.92 -10.17
N ARG A 194 -27.89 -7.76 -10.73
CA ARG A 194 -26.45 -7.75 -10.46
C ARG A 194 -25.79 -6.43 -10.86
N ASN A 195 -26.05 -5.96 -12.09
CA ASN A 195 -25.46 -4.73 -12.60
C ASN A 195 -25.94 -3.51 -11.79
N GLN A 196 -27.21 -3.52 -11.35
CA GLN A 196 -27.75 -2.46 -10.49
C GLN A 196 -27.07 -2.47 -9.11
N LEU A 197 -26.89 -3.65 -8.50
CA LEU A 197 -26.18 -3.78 -7.23
C LEU A 197 -24.74 -3.26 -7.33
N ALA A 198 -24.04 -3.59 -8.41
CA ALA A 198 -22.69 -3.09 -8.68
C ALA A 198 -22.66 -1.56 -8.79
N LEU A 199 -23.61 -0.96 -9.52
CA LEU A 199 -23.76 0.50 -9.63
C LEU A 199 -24.04 1.15 -8.27
N ASP A 200 -24.91 0.55 -7.46
CA ASP A 200 -25.26 1.08 -6.14
C ASP A 200 -24.07 1.03 -5.17
N ARG A 201 -23.26 -0.03 -5.25
CA ARG A 201 -22.01 -0.15 -4.48
C ARG A 201 -20.94 0.80 -4.97
N TYR A 202 -20.78 0.97 -6.29
CA TYR A 202 -19.90 1.99 -6.87
C TYR A 202 -20.23 3.38 -6.34
N LYS A 203 -21.50 3.76 -6.33
CA LYS A 203 -21.95 5.08 -5.85
C LYS A 203 -21.65 5.31 -4.37
N LYS A 204 -21.79 4.26 -3.53
CA LYS A 204 -21.57 4.30 -2.07
C LYS A 204 -20.10 4.07 -1.65
N GLY A 205 -19.29 3.52 -2.53
CA GLY A 205 -17.90 3.16 -2.26
C GLY A 205 -17.03 4.36 -1.93
N LYS A 206 -15.88 4.10 -1.29
CA LYS A 206 -14.84 5.11 -1.11
C LYS A 206 -14.26 5.46 -2.48
N LYS A 207 -14.10 6.76 -2.75
CA LYS A 207 -13.59 7.28 -4.01
C LYS A 207 -12.27 7.99 -3.79
N SER A 208 -11.34 7.85 -4.73
CA SER A 208 -10.12 8.65 -4.76
C SER A 208 -10.45 10.09 -5.15
N ASP A 209 -9.55 11.03 -4.83
CA ASP A 209 -9.70 12.44 -5.23
C ASP A 209 -9.87 12.59 -6.75
N TRP A 210 -9.19 11.74 -7.53
CA TRP A 210 -9.34 11.70 -8.98
C TRP A 210 -10.75 11.27 -9.41
N GLN A 211 -11.29 10.20 -8.81
CA GLN A 211 -12.66 9.75 -9.09
C GLN A 211 -13.70 10.82 -8.71
N ILE A 212 -13.49 11.52 -7.59
CA ILE A 212 -14.36 12.61 -7.14
C ILE A 212 -14.35 13.79 -8.13
N GLY A 213 -13.17 14.14 -8.65
CA GLY A 213 -13.02 15.17 -9.68
C GLY A 213 -13.74 14.79 -10.96
N MET A 214 -13.47 13.60 -11.47
CA MET A 214 -14.09 13.07 -12.68
C MET A 214 -15.62 12.97 -12.58
N GLU A 215 -16.16 12.48 -11.46
CA GLU A 215 -17.62 12.45 -11.25
C GLU A 215 -18.23 13.85 -11.26
N TYR A 216 -17.51 14.83 -10.72
CA TYR A 216 -17.95 16.21 -10.73
C TYR A 216 -17.97 16.80 -12.14
N GLU A 217 -16.96 16.53 -12.97
CA GLU A 217 -16.95 16.88 -14.40
C GLU A 217 -18.12 16.23 -15.14
N MET A 218 -18.43 14.97 -14.84
CA MET A 218 -19.59 14.29 -15.41
C MET A 218 -20.90 14.96 -15.03
N TYR A 219 -21.05 15.32 -13.75
CA TYR A 219 -22.23 16.01 -13.25
C TYR A 219 -22.42 17.38 -13.91
N VAL A 220 -21.38 18.20 -13.99
CA VAL A 220 -21.43 19.50 -14.67
C VAL A 220 -21.78 19.32 -16.15
N GLY A 221 -21.16 18.34 -16.82
CA GLY A 221 -21.48 18.02 -18.20
C GLY A 221 -22.93 17.55 -18.38
N HIS A 222 -23.49 16.81 -17.43
CA HIS A 222 -24.91 16.43 -17.44
C HIS A 222 -25.82 17.66 -17.34
N LEU A 223 -25.58 18.56 -16.37
CA LEU A 223 -26.34 19.81 -16.23
C LEU A 223 -26.30 20.66 -17.51
N LEU A 224 -25.14 20.77 -18.15
CA LEU A 224 -24.99 21.51 -19.40
C LEU A 224 -25.83 20.90 -20.53
N ARG A 225 -25.87 19.56 -20.64
CA ARG A 225 -26.72 18.87 -21.64
C ARG A 225 -28.22 19.08 -21.37
N GLU A 226 -28.64 19.06 -20.11
CA GLU A 226 -30.02 19.39 -19.74
C GLU A 226 -30.40 20.80 -20.19
N ASN A 227 -29.44 21.73 -20.12
CA ASN A 227 -29.55 23.10 -20.62
C ASN A 227 -29.23 23.26 -22.12
N LYS A 228 -29.31 22.16 -22.89
CA LYS A 228 -29.19 22.15 -24.37
C LYS A 228 -27.84 22.58 -24.93
N PHE A 229 -26.78 22.50 -24.14
CA PHE A 229 -25.42 22.66 -24.66
C PHE A 229 -24.97 21.38 -25.38
N SER A 230 -24.20 21.55 -26.45
CA SER A 230 -23.33 20.49 -26.97
C SER A 230 -22.10 20.39 -26.08
N VAL A 231 -21.77 19.20 -25.58
CA VAL A 231 -20.78 19.00 -24.49
C VAL A 231 -19.76 17.94 -24.87
N ILE A 232 -18.48 18.31 -24.78
CA ILE A 232 -17.31 17.42 -24.88
C ILE A 232 -16.63 17.34 -23.51
N GLN A 233 -16.40 16.13 -23.00
CA GLN A 233 -15.70 15.89 -21.74
C GLN A 233 -14.18 15.81 -21.99
N TYR A 234 -13.56 16.97 -22.18
CA TYR A 234 -12.18 17.07 -22.65
C TYR A 234 -11.14 16.54 -21.65
N GLY A 235 -11.31 16.84 -20.35
CA GLY A 235 -10.37 16.43 -19.30
C GLY A 235 -10.32 14.91 -19.15
N ILE A 236 -11.50 14.29 -19.03
CA ILE A 236 -11.67 12.83 -18.99
C ILE A 236 -11.03 12.14 -20.21
N GLU A 237 -11.14 12.72 -21.41
CA GLU A 237 -10.62 12.13 -22.64
C GLU A 237 -9.10 12.30 -22.81
N ASN A 238 -8.52 13.43 -22.36
CA ASN A 238 -7.12 13.80 -22.62
C ASN A 238 -6.19 13.63 -21.41
N GLY A 239 -6.75 13.37 -20.22
CA GLY A 239 -5.98 13.15 -18.99
C GLY A 239 -5.00 14.30 -18.71
N LEU A 240 -3.74 13.96 -18.45
CA LEU A 240 -2.68 14.93 -18.09
C LEU A 240 -2.38 15.99 -19.17
N ASN A 241 -2.85 15.79 -20.41
CA ASN A 241 -2.62 16.71 -21.52
C ASN A 241 -3.75 17.72 -21.72
N ASP A 242 -4.71 17.79 -20.80
CA ASP A 242 -5.91 18.64 -20.91
C ASP A 242 -5.64 20.14 -20.73
N LEU A 243 -4.45 20.50 -20.23
CA LEU A 243 -4.04 21.85 -19.83
C LEU A 243 -4.91 22.47 -18.73
N GLY A 244 -5.72 21.66 -18.03
CA GLY A 244 -6.76 22.11 -17.13
C GLY A 244 -7.98 22.62 -17.88
N ARG A 245 -8.49 21.86 -18.86
CA ARG A 245 -9.79 22.09 -19.51
C ARG A 245 -10.61 20.83 -19.34
N ASP A 246 -11.65 20.90 -18.53
CA ASP A 246 -12.41 19.70 -18.19
C ASP A 246 -13.52 19.48 -19.21
N ILE A 247 -14.24 20.55 -19.55
CA ILE A 247 -15.36 20.50 -20.48
C ILE A 247 -15.21 21.58 -21.55
N ILE A 248 -15.51 21.22 -22.79
CA ILE A 248 -15.75 22.18 -23.87
C ILE A 248 -17.25 22.08 -24.19
N ALA A 249 -17.97 23.16 -23.93
CA ALA A 249 -19.40 23.24 -24.23
C ALA A 249 -19.67 24.28 -25.31
N SER A 250 -20.68 24.09 -26.13
CA SER A 250 -21.08 25.08 -27.13
C SER A 250 -22.58 25.18 -27.29
N ARG A 251 -23.03 26.38 -27.65
CA ARG A 251 -24.41 26.71 -28.02
C ARG A 251 -24.42 27.88 -29.00
N VAL A 252 -25.54 28.06 -29.70
CA VAL A 252 -25.77 29.22 -30.56
C VAL A 252 -26.91 30.02 -29.97
N GLU A 253 -26.68 31.31 -29.77
CA GLU A 253 -27.68 32.27 -29.26
C GLU A 253 -27.64 33.51 -30.15
N ASP A 254 -28.79 33.89 -30.71
CA ASP A 254 -28.95 35.05 -31.60
C ASP A 254 -27.92 35.10 -32.76
N GLY A 255 -27.67 33.94 -33.38
CA GLY A 255 -26.68 33.79 -34.47
C GLY A 255 -25.23 33.68 -34.01
N VAL A 256 -24.92 34.05 -32.77
CA VAL A 256 -23.56 33.99 -32.21
C VAL A 256 -23.29 32.61 -31.63
N ARG A 257 -22.18 31.99 -32.05
CA ARG A 257 -21.71 30.72 -31.48
C ARG A 257 -20.87 30.99 -30.24
N TYR A 258 -21.33 30.53 -29.09
CA TYR A 258 -20.57 30.56 -27.85
C TYR A 258 -19.88 29.22 -27.63
N ILE A 259 -18.58 29.27 -27.34
CA ILE A 259 -17.79 28.11 -26.92
C ILE A 259 -17.26 28.39 -25.52
N TYR A 260 -17.67 27.56 -24.58
CA TYR A 260 -17.30 27.67 -23.18
C TYR A 260 -16.15 26.71 -22.90
N ILE A 261 -15.04 27.26 -22.40
CA ILE A 261 -13.90 26.49 -21.91
C ILE A 261 -14.05 26.41 -20.41
N ILE A 262 -14.34 25.21 -19.91
CA ILE A 262 -14.84 25.02 -18.55
C ILE A 262 -13.82 24.24 -17.71
N GLN A 263 -13.52 24.77 -16.52
CA GLN A 263 -12.87 24.00 -15.45
C GLN A 263 -13.85 23.74 -14.31
N CYS A 264 -13.75 22.55 -13.76
CA CYS A 264 -14.49 22.01 -12.65
C CYS A 264 -13.53 21.84 -11.47
N LYS A 265 -13.81 22.48 -10.34
CA LYS A 265 -13.06 22.22 -9.08
C LYS A 265 -14.00 21.78 -7.98
N ASN A 266 -13.84 20.53 -7.56
CA ASN A 266 -14.52 19.98 -6.39
C ASN A 266 -13.52 19.81 -5.24
N TRP A 267 -13.33 20.86 -4.43
CA TRP A 267 -12.39 20.83 -3.32
C TRP A 267 -13.10 20.65 -1.98
N ALA A 268 -12.36 20.24 -0.95
CA ALA A 268 -12.91 20.14 0.40
C ALA A 268 -13.44 21.49 0.92
N LYS A 269 -14.52 21.47 1.70
CA LYS A 269 -15.10 22.67 2.30
C LYS A 269 -14.04 23.47 3.07
N GLY A 270 -14.10 24.80 2.97
CA GLY A 270 -13.16 25.71 3.62
C GLY A 270 -11.82 25.89 2.89
N ARG A 271 -11.63 25.28 1.72
CA ARG A 271 -10.52 25.60 0.81
C ARG A 271 -11.02 26.45 -0.35
N PRO A 272 -10.84 27.79 -0.30
CA PRO A 272 -11.25 28.65 -1.39
C PRO A 272 -10.40 28.39 -2.64
N VAL A 273 -11.00 28.63 -3.82
CA VAL A 273 -10.26 28.61 -5.08
C VAL A 273 -9.55 29.94 -5.26
N HIS A 274 -8.24 29.88 -5.51
CA HIS A 274 -7.38 31.05 -5.65
C HIS A 274 -7.21 31.49 -7.11
N GLU A 275 -6.69 32.69 -7.27
CA GLU A 275 -6.55 33.43 -8.53
C GLU A 275 -5.71 32.68 -9.57
N ASN A 276 -4.79 31.81 -9.15
CA ASN A 276 -3.99 30.98 -10.05
C ASN A 276 -4.87 30.11 -10.97
N VAL A 277 -5.97 29.54 -10.45
CA VAL A 277 -6.90 28.72 -11.24
C VAL A 277 -7.64 29.58 -12.26
N VAL A 278 -8.05 30.79 -11.88
CA VAL A 278 -8.71 31.75 -12.78
C VAL A 278 -7.75 32.16 -13.90
N CYS A 279 -6.51 32.50 -13.57
CA CYS A 279 -5.47 32.86 -14.54
C CYS A 279 -5.14 31.70 -15.50
N GLN A 280 -5.02 30.48 -14.98
CA GLN A 280 -4.78 29.29 -15.80
C GLN A 280 -5.94 29.04 -16.77
N LEU A 281 -7.19 29.08 -16.28
CA LEU A 281 -8.37 28.89 -17.12
C LEU A 281 -8.47 29.97 -18.21
N TYR A 282 -8.21 31.23 -17.86
CA TYR A 282 -8.17 32.30 -18.84
C TYR A 282 -7.09 32.06 -19.90
N GLY A 283 -5.85 31.80 -19.49
CA GLY A 283 -4.74 31.56 -20.41
C GLY A 283 -4.99 30.36 -21.32
N THR A 284 -5.59 29.29 -20.79
CA THR A 284 -5.92 28.11 -21.58
C THR A 284 -7.11 28.36 -22.49
N ALA A 285 -8.12 29.17 -22.11
CA ALA A 285 -9.17 29.56 -23.04
C ALA A 285 -8.62 30.36 -24.23
N MET A 286 -7.70 31.30 -23.98
CA MET A 286 -7.01 32.06 -25.03
C MET A 286 -6.13 31.17 -25.91
N GLN A 287 -5.42 30.20 -25.34
CA GLN A 287 -4.67 29.22 -26.12
C GLN A 287 -5.58 28.42 -27.05
N TYR A 288 -6.76 28.00 -26.55
CA TYR A 288 -7.73 27.26 -27.35
C TYR A 288 -8.23 28.12 -28.51
N GLU A 289 -8.52 29.39 -28.24
CA GLU A 289 -8.92 30.37 -29.25
C GLU A 289 -7.88 30.50 -30.36
N LEU A 290 -6.62 30.72 -29.99
CA LEU A 290 -5.51 30.88 -30.94
C LEU A 290 -5.26 29.61 -31.76
N ALA A 291 -5.29 28.43 -31.13
CA ALA A 291 -5.02 27.16 -31.77
C ALA A 291 -6.11 26.72 -32.76
N ASN A 292 -7.34 27.25 -32.61
CA ASN A 292 -8.50 26.87 -33.42
C ASN A 292 -9.06 28.05 -34.22
N LYS A 293 -8.29 29.14 -34.37
CA LYS A 293 -8.76 30.38 -34.98
C LYS A 293 -9.35 30.20 -36.37
N ASP A 294 -8.79 29.28 -37.17
CA ASP A 294 -9.25 28.98 -38.53
C ASP A 294 -10.60 28.24 -38.56
N LEU A 295 -11.03 27.65 -37.44
CA LEU A 295 -12.32 26.96 -37.30
C LEU A 295 -13.45 27.90 -36.85
N PHE A 296 -13.13 29.15 -36.52
CA PHE A 296 -14.09 30.11 -35.99
C PHE A 296 -14.52 31.11 -37.06
N SER A 297 -15.83 31.26 -37.23
CA SER A 297 -16.39 32.40 -37.97
C SER A 297 -16.18 33.69 -37.17
N GLN A 298 -16.35 34.86 -37.80
CA GLN A 298 -16.31 36.15 -37.11
C GLN A 298 -17.33 36.28 -35.96
N GLU A 299 -18.32 35.38 -35.91
CA GLU A 299 -19.40 35.36 -34.90
C GLU A 299 -19.22 34.25 -33.84
N THR A 300 -17.96 33.87 -33.54
CA THR A 300 -17.65 32.93 -32.45
C THR A 300 -17.08 33.66 -31.24
N LYS A 301 -17.58 33.35 -30.04
CA LYS A 301 -17.07 33.88 -28.76
C LYS A 301 -16.58 32.77 -27.86
N ILE A 302 -15.31 32.85 -27.45
CA ILE A 302 -14.73 31.96 -26.45
C ILE A 302 -14.98 32.54 -25.05
N VAL A 303 -15.52 31.73 -24.14
CA VAL A 303 -15.88 32.15 -22.79
C VAL A 303 -15.26 31.21 -21.76
N PRO A 304 -14.26 31.65 -20.98
CA PRO A 304 -13.76 30.86 -19.86
C PRO A 304 -14.81 30.80 -18.73
N TRP A 305 -15.08 29.60 -18.22
CA TRP A 305 -16.08 29.37 -17.17
C TRP A 305 -15.57 28.41 -16.08
N LEU A 306 -15.40 28.91 -14.87
CA LEU A 306 -15.01 28.12 -13.71
C LEU A 306 -16.26 27.68 -12.91
N VAL A 307 -16.44 26.37 -12.75
CA VAL A 307 -17.53 25.74 -12.00
C VAL A 307 -16.96 25.05 -10.77
N ILE A 308 -17.42 25.43 -9.59
CA ILE A 308 -16.81 25.00 -8.32
C ILE A 308 -17.84 24.55 -7.30
N THR A 309 -17.43 23.75 -6.32
CA THR A 309 -18.31 23.38 -5.20
C THR A 309 -18.22 24.32 -4.00
N ASN A 310 -17.13 25.09 -3.89
CA ASN A 310 -16.83 26.02 -2.79
C ASN A 310 -16.90 27.49 -3.25
N GLU A 311 -16.21 28.37 -2.53
CA GLU A 311 -16.07 29.79 -2.84
C GLU A 311 -14.71 30.13 -3.45
N LEU A 312 -14.61 31.33 -4.03
CA LEU A 312 -13.36 31.93 -4.48
C LEU A 312 -12.76 32.78 -3.36
N SER A 313 -11.43 32.91 -3.35
CA SER A 313 -10.77 33.98 -2.61
C SER A 313 -11.24 35.36 -3.11
N ASP A 314 -11.16 36.38 -2.28
CA ASP A 314 -11.56 37.74 -2.69
C ASP A 314 -10.69 38.29 -3.82
N MET A 315 -9.43 37.89 -3.88
CA MET A 315 -8.55 38.22 -5.01
C MET A 315 -9.01 37.49 -6.28
N ALA A 316 -9.32 36.20 -6.19
CA ALA A 316 -9.80 35.43 -7.33
C ALA A 316 -11.10 35.98 -7.91
N LYS A 317 -12.02 36.49 -7.08
CA LYS A 317 -13.24 37.20 -7.54
C LYS A 317 -12.89 38.44 -8.37
N LYS A 318 -11.92 39.25 -7.92
CA LYS A 318 -11.44 40.44 -8.66
C LYS A 318 -10.82 40.05 -10.00
N PHE A 319 -9.99 39.00 -10.00
CA PHE A 319 -9.39 38.47 -11.23
C PHE A 319 -10.45 37.96 -12.21
N ALA A 320 -11.42 37.18 -11.74
CA ALA A 320 -12.48 36.65 -12.58
C ALA A 320 -13.29 37.76 -13.25
N SER A 321 -13.66 38.80 -12.49
CA SER A 321 -14.33 39.97 -13.02
C SER A 321 -13.48 40.73 -14.05
N LYS A 322 -12.18 40.92 -13.77
CA LYS A 322 -11.29 41.66 -14.68
C LYS A 322 -11.02 40.92 -15.98
N LEU A 323 -10.89 39.59 -15.93
CA LEU A 323 -10.57 38.73 -17.06
C LEU A 323 -11.81 38.21 -17.81
N GLY A 324 -13.02 38.50 -17.32
CA GLY A 324 -14.26 38.00 -17.93
C GLY A 324 -14.47 36.50 -17.75
N VAL A 325 -13.92 35.90 -16.69
CA VAL A 325 -14.12 34.48 -16.37
C VAL A 325 -15.46 34.31 -15.64
N LEU A 326 -16.38 33.54 -16.23
CA LEU A 326 -17.64 33.21 -15.59
C LEU A 326 -17.41 32.29 -14.40
N ILE A 327 -18.15 32.51 -13.32
CA ILE A 327 -18.05 31.70 -12.10
C ILE A 327 -19.41 31.09 -11.78
N SER A 328 -19.44 29.82 -11.40
CA SER A 328 -20.64 29.17 -10.87
C SER A 328 -20.33 28.25 -9.71
N VAL A 329 -21.07 28.44 -8.60
CA VAL A 329 -20.99 27.54 -7.44
C VAL A 329 -22.10 26.50 -7.55
N ARG A 330 -21.71 25.24 -7.77
CA ARG A 330 -22.61 24.10 -8.01
C ARG A 330 -22.17 22.89 -7.19
N PRO A 331 -22.77 22.64 -6.01
CA PRO A 331 -22.49 21.43 -5.26
C PRO A 331 -22.81 20.17 -6.07
N LEU A 332 -21.97 19.13 -5.96
CA LEU A 332 -22.22 17.81 -6.55
C LEU A 332 -23.52 17.24 -5.96
N LYS A 333 -24.43 16.82 -6.85
CA LYS A 333 -25.68 16.13 -6.50
C LYS A 333 -25.72 14.78 -7.20
N ASN A 334 -26.65 13.93 -6.80
CA ASN A 334 -26.93 12.71 -7.54
C ASN A 334 -27.37 13.04 -8.97
N PHE A 335 -26.86 12.28 -9.94
CA PHE A 335 -27.19 12.43 -11.35
C PHE A 335 -27.19 11.07 -12.05
N PRO A 336 -27.86 10.96 -13.21
CA PRO A 336 -27.80 9.77 -14.06
C PRO A 336 -26.37 9.46 -14.53
N MET A 337 -25.86 8.26 -14.18
CA MET A 337 -24.49 7.83 -14.49
C MET A 337 -24.43 6.72 -15.55
N ILE A 338 -25.56 6.20 -16.01
CA ILE A 338 -25.56 5.14 -17.02
C ILE A 338 -25.67 5.83 -18.38
N LYS A 339 -24.68 5.61 -19.26
CA LYS A 339 -24.67 6.13 -20.63
C LYS A 339 -25.36 5.13 -21.56
N CYS A 340 -26.45 5.53 -22.21
CA CYS A 340 -27.13 4.74 -23.24
C CYS A 340 -26.73 5.30 -24.61
N ASN A 341 -25.88 4.57 -25.34
CA ASN A 341 -25.27 4.95 -26.62
C ASN A 341 -25.78 4.04 -27.76
N ILE A 342 -25.89 4.60 -28.96
CA ILE A 342 -26.28 3.90 -30.18
C ILE A 342 -25.06 3.86 -31.11
N ASN A 343 -24.43 2.69 -31.22
CA ASN A 343 -23.27 2.50 -32.07
C ASN A 343 -23.59 1.55 -33.23
N ASN A 344 -23.54 2.05 -34.46
CA ASN A 344 -23.89 1.30 -35.68
C ASN A 344 -25.25 0.58 -35.57
N GLY A 345 -26.26 1.26 -35.02
CA GLY A 345 -27.59 0.72 -34.79
C GLY A 345 -27.76 -0.15 -33.53
N ASN A 346 -26.67 -0.51 -32.85
CA ASN A 346 -26.73 -1.27 -31.60
C ASN A 346 -26.96 -0.34 -30.40
N LYS A 347 -28.02 -0.61 -29.64
CA LYS A 347 -28.32 0.07 -28.38
C LYS A 347 -27.53 -0.56 -27.23
N ILE A 348 -26.50 0.14 -26.76
CA ILE A 348 -25.60 -0.33 -25.71
C ILE A 348 -25.60 0.65 -24.54
N TYR A 349 -25.76 0.17 -23.31
CA TYR A 349 -25.55 0.98 -22.12
C TYR A 349 -24.20 0.66 -21.46
N HIS A 350 -23.61 1.69 -20.86
CA HIS A 350 -22.33 1.63 -20.16
C HIS A 350 -22.51 2.10 -18.71
N LEU A 351 -22.01 1.31 -17.77
CA LEU A 351 -21.84 1.65 -16.36
C LEU A 351 -20.57 2.48 -16.15
N PRO A 352 -20.48 3.30 -15.09
CA PRO A 352 -19.35 4.22 -14.87
C PRO A 352 -17.98 3.55 -14.67
N PHE A 353 -17.97 2.23 -14.50
CA PHE A 353 -16.77 1.41 -14.36
C PHE A 353 -16.50 0.50 -15.57
N ASP A 354 -17.34 0.53 -16.60
CA ASP A 354 -17.08 -0.23 -17.83
C ASP A 354 -15.93 0.41 -18.63
N GLN A 355 -15.09 -0.41 -19.27
CA GLN A 355 -13.87 0.03 -19.96
C GLN A 355 -14.06 1.20 -20.95
N GLN A 356 -15.16 1.18 -21.74
CA GLN A 356 -15.42 2.19 -22.77
C GLN A 356 -16.25 3.37 -22.27
N TYR A 357 -16.65 3.38 -20.99
CA TYR A 357 -17.60 4.36 -20.47
C TYR A 357 -17.13 5.81 -20.71
N TYR A 358 -15.87 6.12 -20.44
CA TYR A 358 -15.34 7.48 -20.57
C TYR A 358 -15.20 7.96 -22.02
N ARG A 359 -14.81 7.05 -22.93
CA ARG A 359 -14.70 7.34 -24.37
C ARG A 359 -16.05 7.43 -25.07
N THR A 360 -17.06 6.81 -24.49
CA THR A 360 -18.41 6.80 -25.06
C THR A 360 -19.08 8.16 -24.85
N GLN A 361 -19.52 8.76 -25.95
CA GLN A 361 -20.20 10.05 -25.96
C GLN A 361 -21.69 9.87 -26.27
N ILE A 362 -22.52 10.72 -25.67
CA ILE A 362 -23.97 10.78 -25.92
C ILE A 362 -24.22 11.98 -26.83
N LYS A 363 -24.46 11.73 -28.13
CA LYS A 363 -24.54 12.69 -29.22
C LYS A 363 -25.71 12.46 -30.19
N LEU A 364 -26.12 11.21 -30.41
CA LEU A 364 -27.12 10.87 -31.41
C LEU A 364 -28.55 10.93 -30.85
N PRO A 365 -29.57 11.19 -31.69
CA PRO A 365 -30.97 11.05 -31.30
C PRO A 365 -31.27 9.67 -30.72
N GLY A 366 -31.96 9.62 -29.58
CA GLY A 366 -32.30 8.37 -28.88
C GLY A 366 -31.25 7.91 -27.86
N GLU A 367 -30.05 8.49 -27.88
CA GLU A 367 -29.08 8.30 -26.81
C GLU A 367 -29.45 9.13 -25.58
N CYS A 368 -29.15 8.62 -24.39
CA CYS A 368 -29.50 9.31 -23.14
C CYS A 368 -28.64 8.88 -21.96
N TYR A 369 -28.80 9.59 -20.85
CA TYR A 369 -28.35 9.12 -19.55
C TYR A 369 -29.54 8.60 -18.77
N VAL A 370 -29.35 7.54 -18.00
CA VAL A 370 -30.39 6.93 -17.16
C VAL A 370 -29.88 6.65 -15.75
N THR A 371 -30.80 6.54 -14.79
CA THR A 371 -30.43 6.42 -13.37
C THR A 371 -30.28 4.96 -12.93
N THR A 372 -31.01 4.05 -13.57
CA THR A 372 -31.08 2.64 -13.22
C THR A 372 -30.84 1.74 -14.43
N VAL A 373 -30.29 0.55 -14.18
CA VAL A 373 -30.06 -0.46 -15.21
C VAL A 373 -31.38 -0.89 -15.84
N LYS A 374 -32.43 -1.04 -15.02
CA LYS A 374 -33.78 -1.35 -15.50
C LYS A 374 -34.27 -0.33 -16.52
N GLU A 375 -34.10 0.96 -16.25
CA GLU A 375 -34.48 2.03 -17.20
C GLU A 375 -33.71 1.92 -18.53
N ALA A 376 -32.43 1.53 -18.50
CA ALA A 376 -31.65 1.31 -19.73
C ALA A 376 -32.23 0.14 -20.55
N VAL A 377 -32.50 -0.98 -19.89
CA VAL A 377 -33.04 -2.20 -20.52
C VAL A 377 -34.45 -1.98 -21.06
N ASP A 378 -35.32 -1.30 -20.30
CA ASP A 378 -36.68 -0.96 -20.73
C ASP A 378 -36.68 -0.07 -21.98
N LYS A 379 -35.62 0.74 -22.21
CA LYS A 379 -35.40 1.53 -23.43
C LYS A 379 -34.78 0.72 -24.60
N GLY A 380 -34.53 -0.58 -24.38
CA GLY A 380 -33.98 -1.52 -25.33
C GLY A 380 -32.45 -1.50 -25.43
N PHE A 381 -31.74 -0.98 -24.42
CA PHE A 381 -30.28 -1.02 -24.38
C PHE A 381 -29.81 -2.27 -23.64
N ARG A 382 -28.86 -3.00 -24.25
CA ARG A 382 -28.14 -4.09 -23.58
C ARG A 382 -26.83 -3.58 -22.97
N ARG A 383 -26.24 -4.31 -22.01
CA ARG A 383 -24.94 -3.89 -21.45
C ARG A 383 -23.82 -3.96 -22.49
N ALA A 384 -22.85 -3.06 -22.36
CA ALA A 384 -21.58 -3.14 -23.04
C ALA A 384 -20.80 -4.38 -22.56
N ARG A 385 -20.74 -5.41 -23.40
CA ARG A 385 -19.84 -6.56 -23.24
C ARG A 385 -19.08 -6.76 -24.53
N ARG A 386 -17.82 -7.16 -24.43
CA ARG A 386 -17.08 -7.67 -25.58
C ARG A 386 -17.81 -8.95 -26.03
N HIS A 387 -18.11 -9.09 -27.32
CA HIS A 387 -18.66 -10.34 -27.85
C HIS A 387 -17.64 -11.44 -27.58
N VAL A 388 -17.86 -12.26 -26.57
CA VAL A 388 -17.34 -13.63 -26.58
C VAL A 388 -18.13 -14.28 -27.70
N LEU A 389 -17.49 -14.48 -28.86
CA LEU A 389 -18.01 -15.44 -29.82
C LEU A 389 -18.06 -16.75 -29.03
N GLU A 390 -19.27 -17.23 -28.73
CA GLU A 390 -19.45 -18.62 -28.32
C GLU A 390 -18.74 -19.46 -29.40
N LYS A 391 -17.59 -20.02 -29.03
CA LYS A 391 -16.83 -20.94 -29.87
C LYS A 391 -17.29 -22.35 -29.61
#